data_AF-A0A176ZFD5-F1
#
_entry.id   AF-A0A176ZFD5-F1
#
_cell.length_a   1.000
_cell.length_b   1.000
_cell.length_c   1.000
_cell.angle_alpha   90.00
_cell.angle_beta   90.00
_cell.angle_gamma   90.00
#
_symmetry.space_group_name_H-M   'P 1'
#
loop_
_entity.id
_entity.type
_entity.pdbx_description
1 polymer ?
#
loop_
_entity_poly.entity_id
_entity_poly.type
_entity_poly.pdbx_seq_one_letter_code
_entity_poly.pdbx_strand_id
1 'polypeptide(L)'
;MRKVSVASILALVSSQAIARDDLMMSARQIFRPIPKVLPAIRDNPVTPEKVELGKKLFFDPRISVSGIISCNTCHNLGTGGVDAGPTSVGHGWQKGPRRAPTVYNSVFNVAQFWDGRAPDLKAQAKGPVQASAEMNATPDHVTKTLNSMDDYVGMFKQAFPRDTPSVSFDNFAKAIEAFESTLTTPAAPFDQYLNGNASALNDQQKAGLKLFMDKGCSSCHRGINIGGQDYFPFGVVGKPDAKLLPTADKGRFVVTNAVGDEYVFRVAPLRNVALRAPYFHSGQVWSLEEAVGIMGEVQLGTKLDDKERSDIAAFLNALTGHLPNIEYPMLPTRTNETPPPSLGR
;
A
#
# COMPACT_ATOMS: atom_id res chain seq x y z
N MET A 1 74.52 -26.36 -32.83
CA MET A 1 73.08 -26.18 -33.16
C MET A 1 72.24 -26.61 -31.97
N ARG A 2 71.86 -25.68 -31.08
CA ARG A 2 70.99 -25.96 -29.92
C ARG A 2 69.55 -25.64 -30.33
N LYS A 3 68.68 -26.66 -30.35
CA LYS A 3 67.25 -26.51 -30.57
C LYS A 3 66.60 -25.99 -29.29
N VAL A 4 66.00 -24.80 -29.34
CA VAL A 4 65.15 -24.26 -28.27
C VAL A 4 63.71 -24.62 -28.64
N SER A 5 63.10 -25.53 -27.87
CA SER A 5 61.69 -25.86 -27.98
C SER A 5 60.87 -24.79 -27.27
N VAL A 6 60.02 -24.09 -28.01
CA VAL A 6 59.03 -23.15 -27.47
C VAL A 6 57.77 -23.95 -27.13
N ALA A 7 57.52 -24.16 -25.84
CA ALA A 7 56.27 -24.72 -25.35
C ALA A 7 55.18 -23.63 -25.35
N SER A 8 54.16 -23.80 -26.17
CA SER A 8 52.99 -22.92 -26.20
C SER A 8 52.05 -23.30 -25.06
N ILE A 9 51.93 -22.42 -24.06
CA ILE A 9 50.92 -22.53 -23.00
C ILE A 9 49.61 -21.99 -23.57
N LEU A 10 48.67 -22.88 -23.91
CA LEU A 10 47.28 -22.48 -24.15
C LEU A 10 46.66 -22.10 -22.81
N ALA A 11 46.51 -20.80 -22.56
CA ALA A 11 45.65 -20.31 -21.49
C ALA A 11 44.18 -20.55 -21.90
N LEU A 12 43.55 -21.55 -21.27
CA LEU A 12 42.10 -21.68 -21.28
C LEU A 12 41.51 -20.48 -20.51
N VAL A 13 41.06 -19.49 -21.26
CA VAL A 13 40.23 -18.41 -20.71
C VAL A 13 38.86 -19.03 -20.40
N SER A 14 38.60 -19.25 -19.12
CA SER A 14 37.30 -19.64 -18.60
C SER A 14 36.29 -18.53 -18.90
N SER A 15 35.42 -18.77 -19.88
CA SER A 15 34.28 -17.93 -20.21
C SER A 15 33.16 -18.11 -19.18
N GLN A 16 33.37 -17.60 -17.95
CA GLN A 16 32.36 -17.56 -16.88
C GLN A 16 31.86 -16.15 -16.56
N ALA A 17 32.07 -15.19 -17.46
CA ALA A 17 31.48 -13.86 -17.37
C ALA A 17 30.69 -13.61 -18.66
N ILE A 18 29.47 -13.08 -18.55
CA ILE A 18 28.48 -12.82 -19.62
C ILE A 18 27.43 -13.95 -19.78
N ALA A 19 26.80 -14.36 -18.68
CA ALA A 19 25.33 -14.41 -18.70
C ALA A 19 24.90 -13.10 -18.03
N ARG A 20 24.68 -12.04 -18.83
CA ARG A 20 23.91 -10.90 -18.32
C ARG A 20 22.58 -11.48 -17.84
N ASP A 21 22.16 -11.14 -16.63
CA ASP A 21 20.92 -11.68 -16.05
C ASP A 21 19.72 -11.23 -16.89
N ASP A 22 19.35 -12.03 -17.90
CA ASP A 22 18.23 -11.77 -18.82
C ASP A 22 16.92 -11.55 -18.06
N LEU A 23 16.78 -12.18 -16.89
CA LEU A 23 15.64 -12.01 -16.01
C LEU A 23 15.59 -10.59 -15.43
N MET A 24 16.73 -10.02 -15.00
CA MET A 24 16.80 -8.66 -14.48
C MET A 24 16.44 -7.64 -15.57
N MET A 25 16.96 -7.84 -16.78
CA MET A 25 16.64 -6.96 -17.91
C MET A 25 15.15 -7.00 -18.25
N SER A 26 14.54 -8.19 -18.27
CA SER A 26 13.10 -8.37 -18.49
C SER A 26 12.27 -7.74 -17.36
N ALA A 27 12.65 -7.97 -16.10
CA ALA A 27 11.98 -7.38 -14.94
C ALA A 27 12.01 -5.84 -14.97
N ARG A 28 13.13 -5.24 -15.41
CA ARG A 28 13.25 -3.79 -15.61
C ARG A 28 12.39 -3.22 -16.73
N GLN A 29 11.79 -4.03 -17.60
CA GLN A 29 10.81 -3.51 -18.57
C GLN A 29 9.42 -3.37 -17.96
N ILE A 30 9.12 -4.17 -16.93
CA ILE A 30 7.79 -4.31 -16.33
C ILE A 30 7.66 -3.53 -15.01
N PHE A 31 8.73 -3.53 -14.21
CA PHE A 31 8.73 -3.04 -12.84
C PHE A 31 9.65 -1.83 -12.66
N ARG A 32 9.42 -1.10 -11.58
CA ARG A 32 10.26 0.02 -11.15
C ARG A 32 10.51 -0.08 -9.64
N PRO A 33 11.73 0.20 -9.15
CA PRO A 33 11.98 0.25 -7.70
C PRO A 33 11.24 1.43 -7.05
N ILE A 34 11.02 1.37 -5.74
CA ILE A 34 10.53 2.55 -5.01
C ILE A 34 11.57 3.67 -5.10
N PRO A 35 11.19 4.89 -5.53
CA PRO A 35 12.13 6.00 -5.60
C PRO A 35 12.59 6.40 -4.20
N LYS A 36 13.86 6.81 -4.07
CA LYS A 36 14.41 7.33 -2.81
C LYS A 36 13.88 8.73 -2.47
N VAL A 37 13.39 9.45 -3.47
CA VAL A 37 12.86 10.81 -3.34
C VAL A 37 11.34 10.72 -3.38
N LEU A 38 10.70 11.49 -2.50
CA LEU A 38 9.24 11.57 -2.45
C LEU A 38 8.69 12.13 -3.77
N PRO A 39 7.60 11.56 -4.30
CA PRO A 39 6.95 12.13 -5.47
C PRO A 39 6.35 13.51 -5.12
N ALA A 40 6.36 14.43 -6.09
CA ALA A 40 5.65 15.69 -5.95
C ALA A 40 4.14 15.42 -5.87
N ILE A 41 3.48 16.00 -4.88
CA ILE A 41 2.02 15.89 -4.70
C ILE A 41 1.36 17.12 -5.32
N ARG A 42 0.43 16.88 -6.24
CA ARG A 42 -0.29 17.94 -6.97
C ARG A 42 -1.08 18.80 -5.98
N ASP A 43 -0.94 20.12 -6.09
CA ASP A 43 -1.64 21.12 -5.26
C ASP A 43 -1.43 20.97 -3.75
N ASN A 44 -0.41 20.23 -3.32
CA ASN A 44 -0.06 20.06 -1.91
C ASN A 44 1.45 19.87 -1.73
N PRO A 45 2.27 20.94 -1.83
CA PRO A 45 3.69 20.86 -1.56
C PRO A 45 3.94 20.25 -0.18
N VAL A 46 4.74 19.18 -0.13
CA VAL A 46 5.08 18.47 1.10
C VAL A 46 6.19 19.23 1.81
N THR A 47 5.91 19.76 3.00
CA THR A 47 6.87 20.48 3.85
C THR A 47 7.02 19.76 5.19
N PRO A 48 8.15 19.94 5.91
CA PRO A 48 8.34 19.34 7.23
C PRO A 48 7.20 19.65 8.21
N GLU A 49 6.66 20.88 8.17
CA GLU A 49 5.58 21.33 9.05
C GLU A 49 4.28 20.57 8.77
N LYS A 50 3.94 20.35 7.48
CA LYS A 50 2.77 19.56 7.09
C LYS A 50 2.94 18.08 7.45
N VAL A 51 4.14 17.54 7.27
CA VAL A 51 4.44 16.13 7.61
C VAL A 51 4.31 15.91 9.12
N GLU A 52 4.86 16.78 9.95
CA GLU A 52 4.74 16.66 11.41
C GLU A 52 3.29 16.83 11.86
N LEU A 53 2.57 17.83 11.33
CA LEU A 53 1.14 17.99 11.59
C LEU A 53 0.34 16.75 11.17
N GLY A 54 0.56 16.25 9.96
CA GLY A 54 -0.08 15.04 9.44
C GLY A 54 0.19 13.81 10.28
N LYS A 55 1.44 13.65 10.76
CA LYS A 55 1.80 12.57 11.68
C LYS A 55 0.98 12.65 12.96
N LYS A 56 0.89 13.82 13.62
CA LYS A 56 0.05 13.96 14.82
C LYS A 56 -1.40 13.58 14.53
N LEU A 57 -1.98 14.10 13.45
CA LEU A 57 -3.36 13.83 13.06
C LEU A 57 -3.62 12.35 12.74
N PHE A 58 -2.68 11.65 12.10
CA PHE A 58 -2.78 10.22 11.79
C PHE A 58 -2.91 9.36 13.05
N PHE A 59 -2.24 9.76 14.13
CA PHE A 59 -2.24 9.06 15.42
C PHE A 59 -3.29 9.58 16.40
N ASP A 60 -3.90 10.75 16.18
CA ASP A 60 -4.81 11.37 17.15
C ASP A 60 -6.21 10.75 17.13
N PRO A 61 -6.62 10.01 18.19
CA PRO A 61 -7.91 9.34 18.19
C PRO A 61 -9.08 10.31 18.42
N ARG A 62 -8.82 11.55 18.85
CA ARG A 62 -9.85 12.57 19.14
C ARG A 62 -10.51 13.11 17.87
N ILE A 63 -9.94 12.81 16.70
CA ILE A 63 -10.57 13.08 15.41
C ILE A 63 -11.84 12.24 15.23
N SER A 64 -11.88 11.02 15.79
CA SER A 64 -13.11 10.22 15.87
C SER A 64 -14.08 10.76 16.92
N VAL A 65 -15.38 10.53 16.75
CA VAL A 65 -16.40 10.97 17.72
C VAL A 65 -16.27 10.23 19.06
N SER A 66 -15.88 8.96 19.03
CA SER A 66 -15.62 8.16 20.24
C SER A 66 -14.31 8.52 20.94
N GLY A 67 -13.41 9.24 20.30
CA GLY A 67 -12.10 9.59 20.87
C GLY A 67 -11.15 8.41 21.06
N ILE A 68 -11.43 7.24 20.46
CA ILE A 68 -10.62 6.01 20.61
C ILE A 68 -10.08 5.45 19.29
N ILE A 69 -10.49 6.01 18.13
CA ILE A 69 -10.10 5.53 16.80
C ILE A 69 -9.27 6.60 16.09
N SER A 70 -8.08 6.24 15.62
CA SER A 70 -7.25 7.05 14.73
C SER A 70 -7.00 6.32 13.40
N CYS A 71 -6.32 6.96 12.45
CA CYS A 71 -5.95 6.30 11.20
C CYS A 71 -5.07 5.06 11.49
N ASN A 72 -4.15 5.18 12.46
CA ASN A 72 -3.29 4.08 12.88
C ASN A 72 -4.05 2.89 13.51
N THR A 73 -5.29 3.06 13.96
CA THR A 73 -6.10 1.94 14.47
C THR A 73 -6.38 0.90 13.38
N CYS A 74 -6.71 1.35 12.16
CA CYS A 74 -6.98 0.47 11.02
C CYS A 74 -5.78 0.30 10.08
N HIS A 75 -4.85 1.26 10.09
CA HIS A 75 -3.65 1.28 9.26
C HIS A 75 -2.39 1.26 10.12
N ASN A 76 -2.27 0.23 10.96
CA ASN A 76 -1.23 0.15 11.97
C ASN A 76 0.17 0.04 11.33
N LEU A 77 0.99 1.08 11.52
CA LEU A 77 2.31 1.17 10.92
C LEU A 77 3.28 0.07 11.41
N GLY A 78 3.07 -0.47 12.61
CA GLY A 78 3.87 -1.56 13.17
C GLY A 78 3.57 -2.94 12.59
N THR A 79 2.44 -3.12 11.89
CA THR A 79 1.97 -4.40 11.34
C THR A 79 1.75 -4.32 9.82
N GLY A 80 2.67 -3.66 9.11
CA GLY A 80 2.61 -3.56 7.65
C GLY A 80 1.56 -2.57 7.13
N GLY A 81 1.07 -1.66 7.97
CA GLY A 81 0.14 -0.59 7.59
C GLY A 81 -1.31 -1.05 7.47
N VAL A 82 -1.67 -2.18 8.08
CA VAL A 82 -3.02 -2.78 8.08
C VAL A 82 -3.41 -3.22 9.48
N ASP A 83 -4.70 -3.44 9.70
CA ASP A 83 -5.21 -4.10 10.89
C ASP A 83 -5.06 -5.63 10.84
N ALA A 84 -5.16 -6.24 12.02
CA ALA A 84 -4.96 -7.69 12.19
C ALA A 84 -6.17 -8.54 11.75
N GLY A 85 -7.35 -7.94 11.63
CA GLY A 85 -8.61 -8.66 11.38
C GLY A 85 -8.95 -8.79 9.89
N PRO A 86 -9.92 -9.63 9.52
CA PRO A 86 -10.36 -9.75 8.12
C PRO A 86 -10.91 -8.43 7.55
N THR A 87 -11.69 -7.71 8.36
CA THR A 87 -12.26 -6.39 8.06
C THR A 87 -12.10 -5.50 9.28
N SER A 88 -12.01 -4.19 9.05
CA SER A 88 -11.81 -3.21 10.12
C SER A 88 -12.99 -3.15 11.08
N VAL A 89 -12.70 -2.91 12.35
CA VAL A 89 -13.69 -2.66 13.40
C VAL A 89 -13.59 -1.19 13.79
N GLY A 90 -14.65 -0.42 13.51
CA GLY A 90 -14.70 1.00 13.81
C GLY A 90 -15.69 1.35 14.91
N HIS A 91 -16.30 2.52 14.79
CA HIS A 91 -17.16 3.12 15.82
C HIS A 91 -18.31 2.20 16.21
N GLY A 92 -18.56 2.09 17.51
CA GLY A 92 -19.61 1.21 18.05
C GLY A 92 -19.36 -0.29 17.80
N TRP A 93 -18.10 -0.70 17.59
CA TRP A 93 -17.72 -2.09 17.29
C TRP A 93 -18.29 -2.61 15.95
N GLN A 94 -18.65 -1.71 15.05
CA GLN A 94 -19.16 -2.07 13.74
C GLN A 94 -18.04 -2.59 12.85
N LYS A 95 -18.29 -3.73 12.19
CA LYS A 95 -17.38 -4.28 11.19
C LYS A 95 -17.65 -3.61 9.84
N GLY A 96 -16.60 -3.06 9.24
CA GLY A 96 -16.64 -2.58 7.87
C GLY A 96 -16.82 -3.72 6.85
N PRO A 97 -17.25 -3.42 5.62
CA PRO A 97 -17.49 -4.42 4.59
C PRO A 97 -16.21 -4.94 3.92
N ARG A 98 -15.07 -4.27 4.15
CA ARG A 98 -13.81 -4.56 3.46
C ARG A 98 -12.63 -4.55 4.42
N ARG A 99 -11.57 -5.23 4.00
CA ARG A 99 -10.23 -5.16 4.58
C ARG A 99 -9.60 -3.79 4.33
N ALA A 100 -8.98 -3.20 5.36
CA ALA A 100 -8.17 -2.01 5.20
C ALA A 100 -6.96 -2.29 4.28
N PRO A 101 -6.77 -1.55 3.17
CA PRO A 101 -5.53 -1.65 2.40
C PRO A 101 -4.37 -1.02 3.20
N THR A 102 -3.13 -1.36 2.85
CA THR A 102 -1.97 -0.73 3.50
C THR A 102 -1.83 0.75 3.10
N VAL A 103 -1.44 1.60 4.05
CA VAL A 103 -1.05 2.99 3.78
C VAL A 103 0.36 3.09 3.19
N TYR A 104 1.20 2.07 3.35
CA TYR A 104 2.55 2.09 2.82
C TYR A 104 2.56 2.12 1.29
N ASN A 105 3.36 3.03 0.72
CA ASN A 105 3.49 3.28 -0.71
C ASN A 105 2.19 3.70 -1.40
N SER A 106 1.14 4.04 -0.66
CA SER A 106 -0.19 4.35 -1.19
C SER A 106 -0.19 5.55 -2.14
N VAL A 107 0.78 6.45 -1.97
CA VAL A 107 1.04 7.63 -2.82
C VAL A 107 1.31 7.28 -4.29
N PHE A 108 1.77 6.06 -4.60
CA PHE A 108 2.03 5.65 -5.97
C PHE A 108 0.83 4.99 -6.65
N ASN A 109 -0.30 4.81 -5.97
CA ASN A 109 -1.50 4.23 -6.58
C ASN A 109 -2.24 5.28 -7.43
N VAL A 110 -2.88 4.84 -8.53
CA VAL A 110 -3.66 5.74 -9.41
C VAL A 110 -4.90 6.33 -8.72
N ALA A 111 -5.40 5.61 -7.71
CA ALA A 111 -6.57 5.95 -6.91
C ALA A 111 -6.51 5.14 -5.62
N GLN A 112 -7.29 5.52 -4.61
CA GLN A 112 -7.37 4.87 -3.31
C GLN A 112 -8.64 4.02 -3.14
N PHE A 113 -8.65 3.21 -2.08
CA PHE A 113 -9.64 2.16 -1.81
C PHE A 113 -9.65 1.03 -2.86
N TRP A 114 -10.39 -0.04 -2.54
CA TRP A 114 -10.51 -1.24 -3.39
C TRP A 114 -11.34 -1.01 -4.67
N ASP A 115 -12.27 -0.05 -4.65
CA ASP A 115 -13.12 0.32 -5.79
C ASP A 115 -12.58 1.53 -6.56
N GLY A 116 -11.53 2.18 -6.06
CA GLY A 116 -10.92 3.34 -6.70
C GLY A 116 -11.73 4.62 -6.59
N ARG A 117 -12.67 4.71 -5.63
CA ARG A 117 -13.60 5.85 -5.53
C ARG A 117 -12.92 7.18 -5.17
N ALA A 118 -11.73 7.13 -4.58
CA ALA A 118 -10.98 8.34 -4.21
C ALA A 118 -9.80 8.54 -5.18
N PRO A 119 -9.74 9.65 -5.92
CA PRO A 119 -8.72 9.87 -6.96
C PRO A 119 -7.31 10.13 -6.39
N ASP A 120 -7.19 10.56 -5.14
CA ASP A 120 -5.90 10.85 -4.48
C ASP A 120 -5.99 10.58 -2.96
N LEU A 121 -4.86 10.71 -2.25
CA LEU A 121 -4.78 10.49 -0.81
C LEU A 121 -5.56 11.57 -0.02
N LYS A 122 -5.52 12.83 -0.46
CA LYS A 122 -6.35 13.90 0.10
C LYS A 122 -7.85 13.57 0.07
N ALA A 123 -8.37 13.06 -1.05
CA ALA A 123 -9.77 12.64 -1.15
C ALA A 123 -10.04 11.40 -0.29
N GLN A 124 -9.08 10.48 -0.21
CA GLN A 124 -9.15 9.30 0.65
C GLN A 124 -9.27 9.71 2.12
N ALA A 125 -8.44 10.61 2.64
CA ALA A 125 -8.41 10.98 4.05
C ALA A 125 -9.74 11.58 4.57
N LYS A 126 -10.57 12.14 3.68
CA LYS A 126 -11.89 12.69 4.04
C LYS A 126 -12.96 11.63 4.25
N GLY A 127 -12.86 10.48 3.58
CA GLY A 127 -13.87 9.42 3.61
C GLY A 127 -13.96 8.70 4.98
N PRO A 128 -12.88 8.08 5.47
CA PRO A 128 -12.84 7.30 6.71
C PRO A 128 -13.27 8.08 7.95
N VAL A 129 -12.87 9.34 8.00
CA VAL A 129 -13.23 10.23 9.11
C VAL A 129 -14.75 10.39 9.23
N GLN A 130 -15.45 10.42 8.09
CA GLN A 130 -16.91 10.61 8.01
C GLN A 130 -17.72 9.32 8.02
N ALA A 131 -17.10 8.18 7.70
CA ALA A 131 -17.81 6.91 7.61
C ALA A 131 -18.29 6.45 9.01
N SER A 132 -19.59 6.16 9.11
CA SER A 132 -20.25 5.82 10.38
C SER A 132 -19.75 4.53 11.00
N ALA A 133 -19.35 3.55 10.17
CA ALA A 133 -18.75 2.30 10.59
C ALA A 133 -17.24 2.42 10.89
N GLU A 134 -16.63 3.60 10.68
CA GLU A 134 -15.20 3.85 10.87
C GLU A 134 -14.98 4.85 12.01
N MET A 135 -14.72 6.14 11.73
CA MET A 135 -14.46 7.15 12.77
C MET A 135 -15.69 7.97 13.18
N ASN A 136 -16.78 7.90 12.39
CA ASN A 136 -18.09 8.51 12.64
C ASN A 136 -18.06 10.01 12.99
N ALA A 137 -17.16 10.80 12.39
CA ALA A 137 -17.00 12.23 12.66
C ALA A 137 -17.42 13.12 11.50
N THR A 138 -18.05 14.26 11.79
CA THR A 138 -18.36 15.27 10.77
C THR A 138 -17.16 16.20 10.55
N PRO A 139 -17.05 16.89 9.39
CA PRO A 139 -16.05 17.94 9.20
C PRO A 139 -16.09 19.01 10.30
N ASP A 140 -17.29 19.37 10.76
CA ASP A 140 -17.51 20.31 11.86
C ASP A 140 -16.91 19.79 13.18
N HIS A 141 -17.16 18.52 13.56
CA HIS A 141 -16.55 17.89 14.75
C HIS A 141 -15.03 17.96 14.70
N VAL A 142 -14.43 17.63 13.54
CA VAL A 142 -12.97 17.66 13.34
C VAL A 142 -12.45 19.08 13.52
N THR A 143 -13.04 20.06 12.82
CA THR A 143 -12.59 21.45 12.92
C THR A 143 -12.79 22.05 14.31
N LYS A 144 -13.87 21.74 15.02
CA LYS A 144 -14.10 22.17 16.40
C LYS A 144 -13.08 21.57 17.35
N THR A 145 -12.82 20.27 17.22
CA THR A 145 -11.81 19.58 18.02
C THR A 145 -10.42 20.20 17.81
N LEU A 146 -10.02 20.44 16.57
CA LEU A 146 -8.70 21.02 16.26
C LEU A 146 -8.59 22.48 16.69
N ASN A 147 -9.62 23.29 16.49
CA ASN A 147 -9.63 24.70 16.91
C ASN A 147 -9.67 24.87 18.43
N SER A 148 -10.06 23.85 19.18
CA SER A 148 -10.08 23.95 20.65
C SER A 148 -8.67 23.89 21.25
N MET A 149 -7.65 23.48 20.50
CA MET A 149 -6.30 23.21 21.03
C MET A 149 -5.28 24.19 20.40
N ASP A 150 -4.76 25.12 21.20
CA ASP A 150 -3.88 26.19 20.72
C ASP A 150 -2.64 25.69 19.96
N ASP A 151 -2.05 24.57 20.41
CA ASP A 151 -0.91 23.96 19.72
C ASP A 151 -1.28 23.53 18.29
N TYR A 152 -2.45 22.90 18.09
CA TYR A 152 -2.90 22.54 16.74
C TYR A 152 -3.14 23.80 15.90
N VAL A 153 -3.80 24.82 16.46
CA VAL A 153 -4.01 26.11 15.75
C VAL A 153 -2.67 26.70 15.30
N GLY A 154 -1.66 26.69 16.17
CA GLY A 154 -0.29 27.11 15.84
C GLY A 154 0.33 26.28 14.71
N MET A 155 0.26 24.95 14.80
CA MET A 155 0.78 24.03 13.78
C MET A 155 0.09 24.23 12.42
N PHE A 156 -1.23 24.41 12.39
CA PHE A 156 -1.97 24.68 11.15
C PHE A 156 -1.56 26.02 10.53
N LYS A 157 -1.34 27.08 11.33
CA LYS A 157 -0.84 28.37 10.83
C LYS A 157 0.57 28.23 10.21
N GLN A 158 1.43 27.41 10.81
CA GLN A 158 2.78 27.16 10.28
C GLN A 158 2.74 26.32 8.99
N ALA A 159 1.90 25.28 8.95
CA ALA A 159 1.79 24.37 7.81
C ALA A 159 1.03 25.00 6.61
N PHE A 160 0.11 25.94 6.87
CA PHE A 160 -0.76 26.58 5.88
C PHE A 160 -0.83 28.11 6.07
N PRO A 161 0.31 28.83 5.95
CA PRO A 161 0.38 30.26 6.29
C PRO A 161 -0.40 31.18 5.33
N ARG A 162 -0.81 30.67 4.17
CA ARG A 162 -1.55 31.42 3.15
C ARG A 162 -3.05 31.16 3.17
N ASP A 163 -3.51 30.20 3.97
CA ASP A 163 -4.92 29.79 4.01
C ASP A 163 -5.63 30.49 5.17
N THR A 164 -6.85 30.97 4.93
CA THR A 164 -7.69 31.60 5.96
C THR A 164 -9.12 31.06 5.84
N PRO A 165 -9.63 30.29 6.83
CA PRO A 165 -8.93 29.83 8.04
C PRO A 165 -7.86 28.75 7.73
N SER A 166 -6.77 28.73 8.48
CA SER A 166 -5.72 27.71 8.34
C SER A 166 -6.19 26.34 8.84
N VAL A 167 -6.94 26.31 9.95
CA VAL A 167 -7.63 25.11 10.45
C VAL A 167 -8.91 24.91 9.63
N SER A 168 -8.85 23.95 8.71
CA SER A 168 -9.98 23.55 7.88
C SER A 168 -9.94 22.04 7.64
N PHE A 169 -11.09 21.45 7.29
CA PHE A 169 -11.14 20.02 6.96
C PHE A 169 -10.31 19.67 5.71
N ASP A 170 -10.17 20.62 4.77
CA ASP A 170 -9.31 20.44 3.61
C ASP A 170 -7.82 20.41 3.99
N ASN A 171 -7.40 21.33 4.86
CA ASN A 171 -6.02 21.37 5.33
C ASN A 171 -5.67 20.21 6.26
N PHE A 172 -6.65 19.71 7.03
CA PHE A 172 -6.54 18.43 7.73
C PHE A 172 -6.20 17.29 6.76
N ALA A 173 -6.96 17.16 5.67
CA ALA A 173 -6.71 16.13 4.66
C ALA A 173 -5.36 16.31 3.95
N LYS A 174 -4.96 17.54 3.63
CA LYS A 174 -3.64 17.84 3.03
C LYS A 174 -2.49 17.51 3.98
N ALA A 175 -2.64 17.75 5.28
CA ALA A 175 -1.61 17.40 6.27
C ALA A 175 -1.45 15.88 6.37
N ILE A 176 -2.55 15.13 6.44
CA ILE A 176 -2.52 13.66 6.42
C ILE A 176 -1.88 13.15 5.12
N GLU A 177 -2.30 13.65 3.96
CA GLU A 177 -1.69 13.27 2.67
C GLU A 177 -0.18 13.55 2.65
N ALA A 178 0.27 14.68 3.20
CA ALA A 178 1.69 15.00 3.29
C ALA A 178 2.44 13.96 4.14
N PHE A 179 1.89 13.55 5.29
CA PHE A 179 2.48 12.48 6.10
C PHE A 179 2.46 11.12 5.39
N GLU A 180 1.32 10.71 4.84
CA GLU A 180 1.17 9.44 4.12
C GLU A 180 2.11 9.34 2.91
N SER A 181 2.38 10.46 2.23
CA SER A 181 3.35 10.51 1.14
C SER A 181 4.76 10.08 1.56
N THR A 182 5.11 10.27 2.85
CA THR A 182 6.40 9.86 3.42
C THR A 182 6.47 8.39 3.80
N LEU A 183 5.32 7.70 3.89
CA LEU A 183 5.21 6.29 4.27
C LEU A 183 5.57 5.37 3.10
N THR A 184 6.79 5.53 2.57
CA THR A 184 7.36 4.68 1.52
C THR A 184 8.27 3.62 2.13
N THR A 185 8.42 2.48 1.43
CA THR A 185 9.24 1.35 1.91
C THR A 185 10.28 0.96 0.85
N PRO A 186 11.36 1.75 0.68
CA PRO A 186 12.39 1.46 -0.30
C PRO A 186 13.27 0.27 0.11
N ALA A 187 14.24 -0.05 -0.74
CA ALA A 187 15.32 -1.01 -0.45
C ALA A 187 14.88 -2.46 -0.21
N ALA A 188 13.69 -2.85 -0.66
CA ALA A 188 13.29 -4.25 -0.74
C ALA A 188 14.35 -5.06 -1.53
N PRO A 189 14.56 -6.36 -1.21
CA PRO A 189 15.48 -7.20 -1.99
C PRO A 189 15.22 -7.14 -3.50
N PHE A 190 13.96 -7.11 -3.93
CA PHE A 190 13.61 -6.92 -5.33
C PHE A 190 14.00 -5.54 -5.90
N ASP A 191 13.88 -4.47 -5.12
CA ASP A 191 14.34 -3.14 -5.55
C ASP A 191 15.86 -3.08 -5.71
N GLN A 192 16.61 -3.75 -4.81
CA GLN A 192 18.06 -3.86 -4.92
C GLN A 192 18.47 -4.66 -6.16
N TYR A 193 17.74 -5.74 -6.45
CA TYR A 193 17.88 -6.52 -7.68
C TYR A 193 17.62 -5.68 -8.93
N LEU A 194 16.50 -4.94 -8.97
CA LEU A 194 16.21 -4.00 -10.05
C LEU A 194 17.28 -2.90 -10.19
N ASN A 195 17.97 -2.53 -9.12
CA ASN A 195 19.08 -1.58 -9.15
C ASN A 195 20.44 -2.19 -9.52
N GLY A 196 20.52 -3.49 -9.83
CA GLY A 196 21.71 -4.15 -10.36
C GLY A 196 22.39 -5.13 -9.41
N ASN A 197 21.89 -5.28 -8.17
CA ASN A 197 22.45 -6.26 -7.23
C ASN A 197 21.85 -7.65 -7.50
N ALA A 198 22.50 -8.43 -8.38
CA ALA A 198 22.01 -9.76 -8.78
C ALA A 198 21.92 -10.78 -7.64
N SER A 199 22.66 -10.58 -6.53
CA SER A 199 22.61 -11.45 -5.34
C SER A 199 21.55 -11.03 -4.32
N ALA A 200 20.83 -9.92 -4.55
CA ALA A 200 19.74 -9.49 -3.68
C ALA A 200 18.55 -10.45 -3.69
N LEU A 201 18.38 -11.24 -4.76
CA LEU A 201 17.45 -12.36 -4.81
C LEU A 201 18.22 -13.68 -4.78
N ASN A 202 17.73 -14.61 -3.96
CA ASN A 202 18.17 -16.00 -4.01
C ASN A 202 17.54 -16.74 -5.21
N ASP A 203 17.97 -17.99 -5.46
CA ASP A 203 17.53 -18.75 -6.63
C ASP A 203 16.03 -19.04 -6.64
N GLN A 204 15.44 -19.30 -5.46
CA GLN A 204 13.99 -19.53 -5.35
C GLN A 204 13.20 -18.26 -5.70
N GLN A 205 13.64 -17.10 -5.21
CA GLN A 205 13.03 -15.81 -5.51
C GLN A 205 13.16 -15.45 -7.00
N LYS A 206 14.28 -15.81 -7.65
CA LYS A 206 14.45 -15.64 -9.11
C LYS A 206 13.51 -16.57 -9.89
N ALA A 207 13.39 -17.82 -9.48
CA ALA A 207 12.42 -18.76 -10.06
C ALA A 207 10.98 -18.24 -9.92
N GLY A 208 10.63 -17.73 -8.74
CA GLY A 208 9.35 -17.09 -8.47
C GLY A 208 9.08 -15.84 -9.30
N LEU A 209 10.06 -14.95 -9.45
CA LEU A 209 9.97 -13.77 -10.31
C LEU A 209 9.73 -14.17 -11.77
N LYS A 210 10.47 -15.18 -12.25
CA LYS A 210 10.30 -15.70 -13.62
C LYS A 210 8.89 -16.27 -13.81
N LEU A 211 8.42 -17.12 -12.91
CA LEU A 211 7.07 -17.67 -12.93
C LEU A 211 6.00 -16.58 -12.88
N PHE A 212 6.17 -15.57 -12.03
CA PHE A 212 5.23 -14.46 -11.90
C PHE A 212 5.08 -13.68 -13.22
N MET A 213 6.18 -13.50 -13.96
CA MET A 213 6.14 -12.86 -15.28
C MET A 213 5.57 -13.80 -16.35
N ASP A 214 6.05 -15.04 -16.42
CA ASP A 214 5.69 -16.00 -17.47
C ASP A 214 4.23 -16.45 -17.41
N LYS A 215 3.68 -16.60 -16.18
CA LYS A 215 2.27 -16.94 -15.98
C LYS A 215 1.33 -15.77 -16.29
N GLY A 216 1.87 -14.55 -16.42
CA GLY A 216 1.09 -13.36 -16.76
C GLY A 216 0.55 -12.57 -15.57
N CYS A 217 0.99 -12.85 -14.33
CA CYS A 217 0.60 -12.05 -13.16
C CYS A 217 0.99 -10.57 -13.33
N SER A 218 2.14 -10.33 -13.98
CA SER A 218 2.64 -9.00 -14.32
C SER A 218 1.80 -8.22 -15.34
N SER A 219 0.83 -8.86 -16.01
CA SER A 219 -0.11 -8.15 -16.88
C SER A 219 -0.96 -7.14 -16.09
N CYS A 220 -1.31 -7.48 -14.84
CA CYS A 220 -2.08 -6.63 -13.93
C CYS A 220 -1.19 -6.01 -12.85
N HIS A 221 -0.27 -6.79 -12.29
CA HIS A 221 0.58 -6.39 -11.18
C HIS A 221 1.95 -5.90 -11.67
N ARG A 222 2.03 -4.64 -12.12
CA ARG A 222 3.25 -4.03 -12.71
C ARG A 222 3.57 -2.65 -12.15
N GLY A 223 4.63 -2.02 -12.67
CA GLY A 223 5.03 -0.66 -12.32
C GLY A 223 5.72 -0.55 -10.97
N ILE A 224 5.61 0.63 -10.33
CA ILE A 224 6.29 0.92 -9.05
C ILE A 224 5.73 0.03 -7.95
N ASN A 225 4.40 -0.01 -7.76
CA ASN A 225 3.76 -0.73 -6.66
C ASN A 225 3.41 -2.19 -6.97
N ILE A 226 3.74 -2.68 -8.18
CA ILE A 226 3.45 -4.05 -8.62
C ILE A 226 1.92 -4.27 -8.50
N GLY A 227 1.18 -3.38 -9.15
CA GLY A 227 -0.27 -3.19 -8.99
C GLY A 227 -0.65 -1.76 -8.60
N GLY A 228 -1.94 -1.54 -8.31
CA GLY A 228 -2.49 -0.25 -7.88
C GLY A 228 -2.76 0.75 -9.01
N GLN A 229 -2.59 0.37 -10.28
CA GLN A 229 -2.71 1.27 -11.44
C GLN A 229 -3.96 1.04 -12.29
N ASP A 230 -4.56 -0.15 -12.21
CA ASP A 230 -5.66 -0.56 -13.08
C ASP A 230 -6.79 -1.19 -12.25
N TYR A 231 -7.91 -1.43 -12.93
CA TYR A 231 -9.08 -2.10 -12.40
C TYR A 231 -9.40 -3.33 -13.26
N PHE A 232 -9.67 -4.46 -12.62
CA PHE A 232 -10.08 -5.67 -13.31
C PHE A 232 -11.20 -6.40 -12.54
N PRO A 233 -12.04 -7.18 -13.23
CA PRO A 233 -12.92 -8.13 -12.57
C PRO A 233 -12.12 -9.06 -11.65
N PHE A 234 -12.61 -9.31 -10.44
CA PHE A 234 -12.06 -10.40 -9.64
C PHE A 234 -12.71 -11.72 -10.06
N GLY A 235 -11.97 -12.49 -10.86
CA GLY A 235 -12.49 -13.67 -11.54
C GLY A 235 -12.65 -13.47 -13.05
N VAL A 236 -11.60 -13.01 -13.73
CA VAL A 236 -11.59 -12.80 -15.19
C VAL A 236 -11.87 -14.10 -15.95
N VAL A 237 -11.36 -15.23 -15.44
CA VAL A 237 -11.51 -16.55 -16.07
C VAL A 237 -12.43 -17.45 -15.26
N GLY A 238 -12.18 -17.57 -13.96
CA GLY A 238 -12.94 -18.42 -13.05
C GLY A 238 -13.71 -17.59 -12.01
N LYS A 239 -14.86 -18.09 -11.56
CA LYS A 239 -15.64 -17.43 -10.51
C LYS A 239 -15.04 -17.74 -9.13
N PRO A 240 -14.61 -16.74 -8.34
CA PRO A 240 -14.12 -16.97 -6.98
C PRO A 240 -15.22 -17.53 -6.07
N ASP A 241 -14.82 -18.19 -4.99
CA ASP A 241 -15.74 -18.60 -3.93
C ASP A 241 -16.51 -17.39 -3.36
N ALA A 242 -17.76 -17.61 -2.94
CA ALA A 242 -18.62 -16.54 -2.43
C ALA A 242 -18.08 -15.83 -1.18
N LYS A 243 -17.20 -16.47 -0.40
CA LYS A 243 -16.49 -15.84 0.73
C LYS A 243 -15.41 -14.87 0.25
N LEU A 244 -14.80 -15.15 -0.91
CA LEU A 244 -13.79 -14.30 -1.54
C LEU A 244 -14.41 -13.15 -2.32
N LEU A 245 -15.60 -13.38 -2.91
CA LEU A 245 -16.37 -12.40 -3.65
C LEU A 245 -17.82 -12.34 -3.14
N PRO A 246 -18.06 -11.66 -2.01
CA PRO A 246 -19.41 -11.51 -1.46
C PRO A 246 -20.33 -10.78 -2.44
N THR A 247 -21.55 -11.28 -2.63
CA THR A 247 -22.52 -10.71 -3.60
C THR A 247 -22.92 -9.27 -3.29
N ALA A 248 -22.80 -8.85 -2.03
CA ALA A 248 -23.08 -7.48 -1.59
C ALA A 248 -21.96 -6.49 -1.99
N ASP A 249 -20.73 -6.95 -2.20
CA ASP A 249 -19.63 -6.09 -2.63
C ASP A 249 -19.52 -6.10 -4.16
N LYS A 250 -20.22 -5.15 -4.80
CA LYS A 250 -20.20 -4.99 -6.27
C LYS A 250 -18.93 -4.30 -6.79
N GLY A 251 -17.94 -4.03 -5.94
CA GLY A 251 -16.70 -3.39 -6.35
C GLY A 251 -16.94 -2.00 -6.92
N ARG A 252 -16.38 -1.74 -8.10
CA ARG A 252 -16.40 -0.43 -8.79
C ARG A 252 -17.78 -0.01 -9.30
N PHE A 253 -18.70 -0.96 -9.51
CA PHE A 253 -20.08 -0.65 -9.91
C PHE A 253 -20.75 0.37 -8.99
N VAL A 254 -20.49 0.34 -7.68
CA VAL A 254 -21.09 1.29 -6.72
C VAL A 254 -20.61 2.74 -6.94
N VAL A 255 -19.54 2.93 -7.72
CA VAL A 255 -18.94 4.22 -8.05
C VAL A 255 -19.42 4.70 -9.43
N THR A 256 -19.44 3.81 -10.43
CA THR A 256 -19.65 4.18 -11.84
C THR A 256 -21.08 3.93 -12.33
N ASN A 257 -21.85 3.07 -11.65
CA ASN A 257 -23.13 2.53 -12.09
C ASN A 257 -23.09 1.82 -13.46
N ALA A 258 -21.90 1.48 -13.95
CA ALA A 258 -21.73 0.78 -15.22
C ALA A 258 -21.74 -0.74 -14.99
N VAL A 259 -22.65 -1.47 -15.66
CA VAL A 259 -22.78 -2.94 -15.48
C VAL A 259 -21.46 -3.69 -15.72
N GLY A 260 -20.62 -3.21 -16.65
CA GLY A 260 -19.29 -3.78 -16.90
C GLY A 260 -18.29 -3.64 -15.74
N ASP A 261 -18.57 -2.80 -14.75
CA ASP A 261 -17.76 -2.60 -13.54
C ASP A 261 -18.26 -3.44 -12.34
N GLU A 262 -19.23 -4.33 -12.53
CA GLU A 262 -19.67 -5.24 -11.48
C GLU A 262 -18.55 -6.20 -11.08
N TYR A 263 -18.21 -6.22 -9.79
CA TYR A 263 -17.10 -6.99 -9.21
C TYR A 263 -15.72 -6.63 -9.80
N VAL A 264 -15.60 -5.42 -10.34
CA VAL A 264 -14.31 -4.85 -10.74
C VAL A 264 -13.66 -4.19 -9.54
N PHE A 265 -12.38 -4.49 -9.31
CA PHE A 265 -11.60 -3.94 -8.21
C PHE A 265 -10.27 -3.39 -8.71
N ARG A 266 -9.74 -2.40 -7.98
CA ARG A 266 -8.38 -1.94 -8.16
C ARG A 266 -7.44 -3.11 -7.91
N VAL A 267 -6.50 -3.33 -8.83
CA VAL A 267 -5.45 -4.34 -8.66
C VAL A 267 -4.67 -4.05 -7.38
N ALA A 268 -4.63 -5.00 -6.45
CA ALA A 268 -3.92 -4.80 -5.19
C ALA A 268 -2.43 -4.55 -5.47
N PRO A 269 -1.83 -3.45 -4.96
CA PRO A 269 -0.38 -3.30 -5.01
C PRO A 269 0.26 -4.42 -4.17
N LEU A 270 1.34 -5.05 -4.63
CA LEU A 270 1.93 -6.24 -3.98
C LEU A 270 3.14 -5.96 -3.09
N ARG A 271 3.61 -4.71 -3.01
CA ARG A 271 4.66 -4.36 -2.04
C ARG A 271 4.22 -4.67 -0.61
N ASN A 272 5.17 -5.19 0.17
CA ASN A 272 4.97 -5.62 1.56
C ASN A 272 3.82 -6.64 1.75
N VAL A 273 3.42 -7.40 0.71
CA VAL A 273 2.31 -8.35 0.81
C VAL A 273 2.52 -9.43 1.87
N ALA A 274 3.76 -9.84 2.11
CA ALA A 274 4.09 -10.80 3.16
C ALA A 274 3.75 -10.32 4.59
N LEU A 275 3.65 -9.00 4.82
CA LEU A 275 3.41 -8.43 6.15
C LEU A 275 1.93 -8.24 6.50
N ARG A 276 1.02 -8.47 5.55
CA ARG A 276 -0.34 -7.92 5.62
C ARG A 276 -1.45 -8.91 5.37
N ALA A 277 -1.25 -10.18 5.74
CA ALA A 277 -2.33 -11.15 5.82
C ALA A 277 -3.44 -10.67 6.78
N PRO A 278 -4.71 -11.02 6.56
CA PRO A 278 -5.23 -11.79 5.42
C PRO A 278 -5.28 -11.03 4.08
N TYR A 279 -5.72 -11.68 3.01
CA TYR A 279 -5.64 -11.19 1.62
C TYR A 279 -7.02 -10.93 1.02
N PHE A 280 -7.02 -10.21 -0.11
CA PHE A 280 -8.19 -9.73 -0.86
C PHE A 280 -9.02 -8.68 -0.13
N HIS A 281 -10.03 -8.14 -0.80
CA HIS A 281 -10.91 -7.11 -0.24
C HIS A 281 -11.78 -7.66 0.91
N SER A 282 -12.06 -8.96 0.92
CA SER A 282 -12.86 -9.63 1.96
C SER A 282 -12.04 -10.12 3.17
N GLY A 283 -10.70 -10.15 3.05
CA GLY A 283 -9.81 -10.56 4.14
C GLY A 283 -9.99 -12.01 4.61
N GLN A 284 -10.39 -12.92 3.72
CA GLN A 284 -10.72 -14.31 4.11
C GLN A 284 -9.56 -15.31 3.97
N VAL A 285 -8.46 -14.93 3.31
CA VAL A 285 -7.35 -15.85 2.99
C VAL A 285 -6.11 -15.45 3.76
N TRP A 286 -5.57 -16.35 4.57
CA TRP A 286 -4.44 -16.04 5.46
C TRP A 286 -3.08 -16.48 4.92
N SER A 287 -3.06 -17.51 4.06
CA SER A 287 -1.83 -18.01 3.45
C SER A 287 -1.51 -17.26 2.16
N LEU A 288 -0.26 -16.80 2.03
CA LEU A 288 0.21 -16.13 0.82
C LEU A 288 0.22 -17.09 -0.37
N GLU A 289 0.63 -18.34 -0.15
CA GLU A 289 0.63 -19.39 -1.19
C GLU A 289 -0.79 -19.74 -1.64
N GLU A 290 -1.75 -19.74 -0.71
CA GLU A 290 -3.17 -19.93 -1.04
C GLU A 290 -3.68 -18.76 -1.90
N ALA A 291 -3.36 -17.52 -1.52
CA ALA A 291 -3.74 -16.34 -2.30
C ALA A 291 -3.14 -16.37 -3.73
N VAL A 292 -1.88 -16.81 -3.87
CA VAL A 292 -1.24 -17.03 -5.17
C VAL A 292 -1.96 -18.10 -5.98
N GLY A 293 -2.29 -19.24 -5.37
CA GLY A 293 -3.02 -20.32 -6.04
C GLY A 293 -4.39 -19.88 -6.55
N ILE A 294 -5.15 -19.19 -5.71
CA ILE A 294 -6.46 -18.61 -6.07
C ILE A 294 -6.30 -17.67 -7.27
N MET A 295 -5.32 -16.75 -7.25
CA MET A 295 -5.11 -15.80 -8.33
C MET A 295 -4.74 -16.48 -9.66
N GLY A 296 -3.89 -17.51 -9.62
CA GLY A 296 -3.56 -18.30 -10.81
C GLY A 296 -4.80 -18.92 -11.45
N GLU A 297 -5.69 -19.48 -10.64
CA GLU A 297 -6.90 -20.14 -11.12
C GLU A 297 -7.97 -19.14 -11.60
N VAL A 298 -8.35 -18.19 -10.75
CA VAL A 298 -9.52 -17.32 -11.04
C VAL A 298 -9.21 -16.22 -12.05
N GLN A 299 -7.96 -15.72 -12.12
CA GLN A 299 -7.59 -14.66 -13.06
C GLN A 299 -6.95 -15.18 -14.34
N LEU A 300 -6.20 -16.29 -14.27
CA LEU A 300 -5.38 -16.76 -15.39
C LEU A 300 -5.79 -18.15 -15.88
N GLY A 301 -6.77 -18.80 -15.27
CA GLY A 301 -7.20 -20.16 -15.63
C GLY A 301 -6.10 -21.20 -15.47
N THR A 302 -5.08 -20.91 -14.66
CA THR A 302 -3.87 -21.71 -14.56
C THR A 302 -3.74 -22.29 -13.17
N LYS A 303 -3.81 -23.63 -13.06
CA LYS A 303 -3.53 -24.33 -11.82
C LYS A 303 -2.02 -24.34 -11.58
N LEU A 304 -1.61 -23.69 -10.50
CA LEU A 304 -0.21 -23.69 -10.05
C LEU A 304 0.03 -24.88 -9.13
N ASP A 305 1.13 -25.60 -9.33
CA ASP A 305 1.54 -26.66 -8.39
C ASP A 305 2.12 -26.08 -7.09
N ASP A 306 2.40 -26.94 -6.10
CA ASP A 306 2.90 -26.53 -4.80
C ASP A 306 4.24 -25.79 -4.89
N LYS A 307 5.12 -26.23 -5.80
CA LYS A 307 6.42 -25.62 -5.99
C LYS A 307 6.28 -24.24 -6.63
N GLU A 308 5.46 -24.12 -7.67
CA GLU A 308 5.20 -22.85 -8.34
C GLU A 308 4.60 -21.82 -7.37
N ARG A 309 3.63 -22.24 -6.54
CA ARG A 309 3.04 -21.38 -5.50
C ARG A 309 4.08 -20.92 -4.48
N SER A 310 4.92 -21.83 -4.01
CA SER A 310 5.95 -21.52 -3.03
C SER A 310 7.05 -20.61 -3.61
N ASP A 311 7.50 -20.86 -4.85
CA ASP A 311 8.48 -20.02 -5.52
C ASP A 311 7.94 -18.59 -5.72
N ILE A 312 6.69 -18.44 -6.20
CA ILE A 312 6.06 -17.12 -6.34
C ILE A 312 5.91 -16.46 -4.96
N ALA A 313 5.48 -17.18 -3.93
CA ALA A 313 5.38 -16.62 -2.58
C ALA A 313 6.75 -16.18 -2.04
N ALA A 314 7.84 -16.90 -2.33
CA ALA A 314 9.20 -16.49 -2.00
C ALA A 314 9.58 -15.18 -2.70
N PHE A 315 9.25 -15.03 -3.99
CA PHE A 315 9.40 -13.76 -4.70
C PHE A 315 8.57 -12.63 -4.05
N LEU A 316 7.31 -12.90 -3.69
CA LEU A 316 6.45 -11.90 -3.03
C LEU A 316 7.00 -11.45 -1.65
N ASN A 317 7.70 -12.33 -0.94
CA ASN A 317 8.45 -11.96 0.28
C ASN A 317 9.58 -10.96 -0.01
N ALA A 318 10.25 -11.08 -1.17
CA ALA A 318 11.30 -10.17 -1.61
C ALA A 318 10.80 -8.75 -1.95
N LEU A 319 9.47 -8.54 -1.94
CA LEU A 319 8.84 -7.23 -2.13
C LEU A 319 8.68 -6.44 -0.82
N THR A 320 9.11 -7.00 0.30
CA THR A 320 9.10 -6.33 1.61
C THR A 320 10.26 -5.35 1.69
N GLY A 321 9.92 -4.06 1.73
CA GLY A 321 10.89 -2.98 1.86
C GLY A 321 11.22 -2.66 3.32
N HIS A 322 12.13 -1.71 3.50
CA HIS A 322 12.42 -1.16 4.83
C HIS A 322 11.24 -0.31 5.29
N LEU A 323 10.61 -0.70 6.39
CA LEU A 323 9.57 0.12 7.02
C LEU A 323 10.22 1.38 7.62
N PRO A 324 9.58 2.56 7.50
CA PRO A 324 10.09 3.77 8.11
C PRO A 324 10.06 3.64 9.64
N ASN A 325 11.10 4.14 10.30
CA ASN A 325 11.08 4.29 11.75
C ASN A 325 10.23 5.53 12.10
N ILE A 326 9.13 5.33 12.79
CA ILE A 326 8.19 6.40 13.15
C ILE A 326 8.25 6.61 14.66
N GLU A 327 8.79 7.75 15.07
CA GLU A 327 8.67 8.21 16.45
C GLU A 327 7.21 8.59 16.73
N TYR A 328 6.64 7.98 17.78
CA TYR A 328 5.25 8.21 18.16
C TYR A 328 5.05 9.69 18.54
N PRO A 329 4.06 10.40 17.97
CA PRO A 329 3.90 11.82 18.23
C PRO A 329 3.37 12.09 19.64
N MET A 330 3.99 13.05 20.33
CA MET A 330 3.34 13.72 21.45
C MET A 330 2.20 14.60 20.90
N LEU A 331 0.97 14.31 21.32
CA LEU A 331 -0.22 15.01 20.85
C LEU A 331 -0.53 16.23 21.74
N PRO A 332 -1.13 17.31 21.19
CA PRO A 332 -1.56 18.48 21.96
C PRO A 332 -2.46 18.15 23.14
N THR A 333 -2.37 18.93 24.22
CA THR A 333 -3.23 18.79 25.40
C THR A 333 -4.67 19.22 25.08
N ARG A 334 -5.65 18.50 25.63
CA ARG A 334 -7.07 18.88 25.54
C ARG A 334 -7.34 20.15 26.35
N THR A 335 -8.33 20.92 25.92
CA THR A 335 -8.85 22.08 26.64
C THR A 335 -10.29 21.82 27.09
N ASN A 336 -10.89 22.77 27.80
CA ASN A 336 -12.29 22.69 28.22
C ASN A 336 -13.25 22.82 27.01
N GLU A 337 -12.77 23.39 25.92
CA GLU A 337 -13.49 23.58 24.67
C GLU A 337 -13.42 22.33 23.75
N THR A 338 -12.56 21.36 24.06
CA THR A 338 -12.44 20.13 23.25
C THR A 338 -13.70 19.27 23.40
N PRO A 339 -14.43 18.95 22.31
CA PRO A 339 -15.64 18.14 22.37
C PRO A 339 -15.41 16.81 23.13
N PRO A 340 -16.24 16.47 24.14
CA PRO A 340 -16.05 15.24 24.91
C PRO A 340 -16.25 14.01 24.00
N PRO A 341 -15.58 12.88 24.30
CA PRO A 341 -15.86 11.62 23.63
C PRO A 341 -17.36 11.28 23.70
N SER A 342 -17.90 10.79 22.60
CA SER A 342 -19.30 10.37 22.51
C SER A 342 -19.39 9.03 21.81
N LEU A 343 -20.20 8.12 22.37
CA LEU A 343 -20.59 6.91 21.66
C LEU A 343 -21.80 7.13 20.75
N GLY A 344 -22.25 8.38 20.60
CA GLY A 344 -23.41 8.86 19.83
C GLY A 344 -24.13 7.81 18.99
N ARG A 345 -25.41 7.56 19.34
CA ARG A 345 -26.30 6.54 18.75
C ARG A 345 -26.37 6.58 17.24
#